data_AF-A0A662J113-F1
#
_entry.id   AF-A0A662J113-F1
#
_cell.length_a   1.000
_cell.length_b   1.000
_cell.length_c   1.000
_cell.angle_alpha   90.00
_cell.angle_beta   90.00
_cell.angle_gamma   90.00
#
_symmetry.space_group_name_H-M   'P 1'
#
loop_
_entity.id
_entity.type
_entity.pdbx_description
1 polymer ?
#
loop_
_entity_poly.entity_id
_entity_poly.type
_entity_poly.pdbx_seq_one_letter_code
_entity_poly.pdbx_strand_id
1 'polypeptide(L)'
;MSEECSDYVDCRQVLKRIMERGVVKVYVTRHAVHRLIERCSSRVKKISDVVAADIVRNVVRDGFYKASTQRIYIWTSSYLLVCTVDRALQGVIVKTVMTKQDVRDEVRERLKRGLRARWSRIVVELTQARSVSH
;
A
#
# COMPACT_ATOMS: atom_id res chain seq x y z
N MET A 1 13.99 31.85 12.36
CA MET A 1 13.00 30.88 12.82
C MET A 1 12.05 30.62 11.68
N SER A 2 12.10 29.42 11.12
CA SER A 2 11.07 28.92 10.20
C SER A 2 10.60 27.62 10.81
N GLU A 3 9.30 27.56 11.09
CA GLU A 3 8.64 26.57 11.93
C GLU A 3 8.94 25.14 11.46
N GLU A 4 9.59 24.37 12.33
CA GLU A 4 9.64 22.92 12.23
C GLU A 4 8.24 22.35 12.49
N CYS A 5 7.45 22.11 11.45
CA CYS A 5 6.39 21.10 11.53
C CYS A 5 6.97 19.76 11.07
N SER A 6 7.80 19.15 11.94
CA SER A 6 8.19 17.75 11.79
C SER A 6 6.96 16.88 12.06
N ASP A 7 6.11 16.76 11.05
CA ASP A 7 4.91 15.93 11.05
C ASP A 7 5.26 14.44 10.91
N TYR A 8 6.23 13.98 11.67
CA TYR A 8 6.70 12.60 11.63
C TYR A 8 5.61 11.62 12.07
N VAL A 9 5.22 10.74 11.16
CA VAL A 9 4.28 9.64 11.41
C VAL A 9 5.04 8.32 11.42
N ASP A 10 5.24 7.72 12.59
CA ASP A 10 5.80 6.37 12.67
C ASP A 10 4.78 5.34 12.15
N CYS A 11 5.01 4.87 10.92
CA CYS A 11 4.17 3.89 10.25
C CYS A 11 4.06 2.57 11.04
N ARG A 12 5.02 2.23 11.91
CA ARG A 12 4.94 1.03 12.76
C ARG A 12 3.83 1.16 13.80
N GLN A 13 3.77 2.29 14.48
CA GLN A 13 2.73 2.54 15.50
C GLN A 13 1.36 2.66 14.86
N VAL A 14 1.26 3.31 13.70
CA VAL A 14 0.00 3.40 12.97
C VAL A 14 -0.46 2.02 12.52
N LEU A 15 0.42 1.22 11.91
CA LEU A 15 0.07 -0.12 11.45
C LEU A 15 -0.47 -0.98 12.60
N LYS A 16 0.20 -0.95 13.76
CA LYS A 16 -0.26 -1.66 14.96
C LYS A 16 -1.70 -1.26 15.34
N ARG A 17 -1.97 0.05 15.44
CA ARG A 17 -3.31 0.56 15.78
C ARG A 17 -4.37 0.18 14.74
N ILE A 18 -4.04 0.23 13.45
CA ILE A 18 -4.96 -0.16 12.38
C ILE A 18 -5.27 -1.65 12.46
N MET A 19 -4.25 -2.50 12.67
CA MET A 19 -4.42 -3.95 12.83
C MET A 19 -5.27 -4.30 14.05
N GLU A 20 -5.08 -3.63 15.19
CA GLU A 20 -5.88 -3.81 16.41
C GLU A 20 -7.36 -3.48 16.19
N ARG A 21 -7.66 -2.43 15.40
CA ARG A 21 -9.03 -2.07 15.03
C ARG A 21 -9.66 -3.02 14.02
N GLY A 22 -8.85 -3.77 13.27
CA GLY A 22 -9.32 -4.70 12.23
C GLY A 22 -9.90 -4.03 10.98
N VAL A 23 -9.86 -2.70 10.86
CA VAL A 23 -10.40 -1.96 9.71
C VAL A 23 -9.30 -1.17 9.02
N VAL A 24 -9.14 -1.37 7.71
CA VAL A 24 -8.14 -0.66 6.89
C VAL A 24 -8.81 0.06 5.72
N LYS A 25 -8.50 1.35 5.58
CA LYS A 25 -8.79 2.15 4.37
C LYS A 25 -7.52 2.25 3.55
N VAL A 26 -7.62 1.94 2.27
CA VAL A 26 -6.49 1.88 1.34
C VAL A 26 -6.77 2.78 0.15
N TYR A 27 -5.92 3.79 -0.04
CA TYR A 27 -6.02 4.73 -1.15
C TYR A 27 -4.95 4.38 -2.18
N VAL A 28 -5.36 4.10 -3.41
CA VAL A 28 -4.44 3.72 -4.48
C VAL A 28 -4.18 4.93 -5.36
N THR A 29 -2.92 5.36 -5.44
CA THR A 29 -2.55 6.48 -6.30
C THR A 29 -2.70 6.11 -7.77
N ARG A 30 -2.98 7.10 -8.64
CA ARG A 30 -2.98 6.91 -10.09
C ARG A 30 -1.69 6.26 -10.61
N HIS A 31 -0.53 6.64 -10.04
CA HIS A 31 0.74 6.00 -10.37
C HIS A 31 0.75 4.50 -10.03
N ALA A 32 0.30 4.13 -8.83
CA ALA A 32 0.20 2.73 -8.42
C ALA A 32 -0.76 1.93 -9.31
N VAL A 33 -1.89 2.51 -9.74
CA VAL A 33 -2.81 1.89 -10.70
C VAL A 33 -2.12 1.66 -12.04
N HIS A 34 -1.46 2.68 -12.61
CA HIS A 34 -0.75 2.55 -13.88
C HIS A 34 0.32 1.45 -13.82
N ARG A 35 1.09 1.43 -12.72
CA ARG A 35 2.11 0.42 -12.44
C ARG A 35 1.57 -1.01 -12.32
N LEU A 36 0.32 -1.15 -11.88
CA LEU A 36 -0.36 -2.43 -11.79
C LEU A 36 -0.88 -2.86 -13.17
N ILE A 37 -1.45 -1.93 -13.94
CA ILE A 37 -1.90 -2.18 -15.33
C ILE A 37 -0.72 -2.60 -16.21
N GLU A 38 0.38 -1.84 -16.23
CA GLU A 38 1.59 -2.16 -17.00
C GLU A 38 2.07 -3.59 -16.75
N ARG A 39 2.16 -3.99 -15.48
CA ARG A 39 2.74 -5.27 -15.07
C ARG A 39 1.82 -6.46 -15.28
N CYS A 40 0.51 -6.23 -15.24
CA CYS A 40 -0.47 -7.27 -15.45
C CYS A 40 -0.99 -7.31 -16.90
N SER A 41 -0.63 -6.33 -17.75
CA SER A 41 -1.01 -6.25 -19.17
C SER A 41 -0.57 -7.45 -20.02
N SER A 42 0.52 -8.13 -19.65
CA SER A 42 0.95 -9.37 -20.31
C SER A 42 0.02 -10.55 -20.06
N ARG A 43 -0.84 -10.46 -19.02
CA ARG A 43 -1.80 -11.52 -18.62
C ARG A 43 -3.24 -11.16 -18.94
N VAL A 44 -3.56 -9.88 -19.16
CA VAL A 44 -4.94 -9.38 -19.35
C VAL A 44 -4.94 -8.24 -20.37
N LYS A 45 -5.72 -8.38 -21.46
CA LYS A 45 -5.80 -7.40 -22.58
C LYS A 45 -6.22 -5.98 -22.16
N LYS A 46 -6.90 -5.83 -21.02
CA LYS A 46 -7.32 -4.54 -20.43
C LYS A 46 -7.66 -4.75 -18.96
N ILE A 47 -6.96 -4.06 -18.07
CA ILE A 47 -7.28 -4.07 -16.63
C ILE A 47 -8.13 -2.84 -16.35
N SER A 48 -9.35 -3.06 -15.91
CA SER A 48 -10.21 -2.00 -15.42
C SER A 48 -9.78 -1.56 -14.02
N ASP A 49 -10.18 -0.36 -13.65
CA ASP A 49 -10.03 0.17 -12.29
C ASP A 49 -10.59 -0.81 -11.23
N VAL A 50 -11.72 -1.44 -11.51
CA VAL A 50 -12.33 -2.46 -10.61
C VAL A 50 -11.37 -3.61 -10.36
N VAL A 51 -10.76 -4.17 -11.41
CA VAL A 51 -9.80 -5.27 -11.28
C VAL A 51 -8.54 -4.83 -10.52
N ALA A 52 -8.06 -3.61 -10.75
CA ALA A 52 -6.92 -3.07 -10.00
C ALA A 52 -7.25 -2.92 -8.50
N ALA A 53 -8.43 -2.42 -8.16
CA ALA A 53 -8.90 -2.32 -6.78
C ALA A 53 -9.03 -3.71 -6.13
N ASP A 54 -9.53 -4.71 -6.86
CA ASP A 54 -9.65 -6.09 -6.38
C ASP A 54 -8.29 -6.74 -6.12
N ILE A 55 -7.32 -6.52 -7.00
CA ILE A 55 -5.95 -7.01 -6.80
C ILE A 55 -5.36 -6.39 -5.53
N VAL A 56 -5.47 -5.07 -5.36
CA VAL A 56 -5.01 -4.40 -4.15
C VAL A 56 -5.73 -4.94 -2.92
N ARG A 57 -7.05 -5.10 -2.97
CA ARG A 57 -7.85 -5.67 -1.86
C ARG A 57 -7.37 -7.05 -1.47
N ASN A 58 -7.10 -7.93 -2.44
CA ASN A 58 -6.62 -9.28 -2.20
C ASN A 58 -5.21 -9.27 -1.58
N VAL A 59 -4.31 -8.42 -2.07
CA VAL A 59 -2.96 -8.28 -1.49
C VAL A 59 -3.02 -7.76 -0.05
N VAL A 60 -3.90 -6.80 0.23
CA VAL A 60 -4.13 -6.25 1.58
C VAL A 60 -4.73 -7.30 2.51
N ARG A 61 -5.67 -8.12 2.01
CA ARG A 61 -6.31 -9.19 2.79
C ARG A 61 -5.33 -10.30 3.16
N ASP A 62 -4.62 -10.82 2.16
CA ASP A 62 -3.91 -12.09 2.29
C ASP A 62 -2.41 -11.90 2.59
N GLY A 63 -1.89 -10.70 2.35
CA GLY A 63 -0.47 -10.38 2.41
C GLY A 63 0.14 -10.33 3.80
N PHE A 64 1.46 -10.41 3.81
CA PHE A 64 2.29 -10.12 4.97
C PHE A 64 2.61 -8.64 5.03
N TYR A 65 2.71 -8.13 6.25
CA TYR A 65 2.93 -6.73 6.55
C TYR A 65 4.24 -6.54 7.28
N LYS A 66 4.93 -5.44 6.95
CA LYS A 66 6.08 -4.94 7.71
C LYS A 66 6.16 -3.45 7.56
N ALA A 67 6.32 -2.75 8.67
CA ALA A 67 6.47 -1.31 8.66
C ALA A 67 7.91 -0.92 9.04
N SER A 68 8.44 0.08 8.36
CA SER A 68 9.49 0.94 8.87
C SER A 68 8.85 2.18 9.48
N THR A 69 9.67 3.12 9.93
CA THR A 69 9.23 4.44 10.39
C THR A 69 8.45 5.22 9.33
N GLN A 70 8.77 5.06 8.05
CA GLN A 70 8.23 5.88 6.96
C GLN A 70 7.32 5.12 5.98
N ARG A 71 7.40 3.79 5.95
CA ARG A 71 6.75 2.97 4.92
C ARG A 71 6.11 1.74 5.53
N ILE A 72 5.01 1.31 4.91
CA ILE A 72 4.38 0.02 5.13
C ILE A 72 4.57 -0.80 3.86
N TYR A 73 5.12 -1.99 4.01
CA TYR A 73 5.25 -2.97 2.95
C TYR A 73 4.19 -4.04 3.16
N ILE A 74 3.45 -4.34 2.10
CA ILE A 74 2.44 -5.40 2.07
C ILE A 74 2.76 -6.31 0.91
N TRP A 75 2.96 -7.60 1.14
CA TRP A 75 3.36 -8.49 0.06
C TRP A 75 2.71 -9.86 0.09
N THR A 76 2.51 -10.42 -1.09
CA THR A 76 2.14 -11.82 -1.34
C THR A 76 3.28 -12.51 -2.09
N SER A 77 3.03 -13.72 -2.60
CA SER A 77 3.95 -14.38 -3.53
C SER A 77 4.09 -13.62 -4.86
N SER A 78 3.07 -12.86 -5.27
CA SER A 78 3.01 -12.23 -6.60
C SER A 78 3.30 -10.73 -6.57
N TYR A 79 2.83 -10.03 -5.53
CA TYR A 79 2.83 -8.56 -5.49
C TYR A 79 3.49 -8.02 -4.23
N LEU A 80 4.08 -6.84 -4.36
CA LEU A 80 4.54 -5.97 -3.29
C LEU A 80 3.87 -4.61 -3.43
N LEU A 81 3.16 -4.17 -2.40
CA LEU A 81 2.67 -2.80 -2.25
C LEU A 81 3.64 -2.04 -1.35
N VAL A 82 4.11 -0.89 -1.83
CA VAL A 82 4.84 0.07 -1.00
C VAL A 82 3.90 1.20 -0.66
N CYS A 83 3.65 1.34 0.64
CA CYS A 83 2.63 2.23 1.15
C CYS A 83 3.22 3.23 2.14
N THR A 84 2.50 4.34 2.32
CA THR A 84 2.72 5.32 3.39
C THR A 84 1.40 5.53 4.13
N VAL A 85 1.47 6.12 5.31
CA VAL A 85 0.25 6.56 6.02
C VAL A 85 -0.01 8.01 5.68
N ASP A 86 -1.28 8.35 5.55
CA ASP A 86 -1.73 9.74 5.49
C ASP A 86 -2.62 10.06 6.70
N ARG A 87 -2.26 11.12 7.43
CA ARG A 87 -2.97 11.53 8.64
C ARG A 87 -4.36 12.10 8.34
N ALA A 88 -4.49 12.88 7.27
CA ALA A 88 -5.75 13.52 6.91
C ALA A 88 -6.78 12.48 6.44
N LEU A 89 -6.34 11.50 5.67
CA LEU A 89 -7.19 10.45 5.13
C LEU A 89 -7.41 9.26 6.09
N GLN A 90 -6.68 9.24 7.21
CA GLN A 90 -6.67 8.16 8.21
C GLN A 90 -6.56 6.77 7.56
N GLY A 91 -5.64 6.62 6.61
CA GLY A 91 -5.51 5.39 5.85
C GLY A 91 -4.14 5.17 5.23
N VAL A 92 -4.02 4.03 4.57
CA VAL A 92 -2.80 3.56 3.93
C VAL A 92 -2.84 3.99 2.46
N ILE A 93 -1.88 4.82 2.03
CA ILE A 93 -1.73 5.21 0.63
C ILE A 93 -0.77 4.25 -0.05
N VAL A 94 -1.21 3.59 -1.12
CA VAL A 94 -0.36 2.79 -2.00
C VAL A 94 0.33 3.73 -2.99
N LYS A 95 1.64 3.93 -2.78
CA LYS A 95 2.48 4.76 -3.64
C LYS A 95 2.96 4.01 -4.87
N THR A 96 3.24 2.72 -4.73
CA THR A 96 3.63 1.88 -5.86
C THR A 96 3.24 0.43 -5.67
N VAL A 97 3.11 -0.27 -6.79
CA VAL A 97 2.92 -1.71 -6.86
C VAL A 97 4.07 -2.29 -7.68
N MET A 98 4.68 -3.36 -7.18
CA MET A 98 5.72 -4.11 -7.87
C MET A 98 5.32 -5.57 -7.95
N THR A 99 5.68 -6.26 -9.03
CA THR A 99 5.70 -7.73 -9.02
C THR A 99 6.92 -8.17 -8.21
N LYS A 100 6.86 -9.35 -7.59
CA LYS A 100 7.98 -9.87 -6.81
C LYS A 100 9.27 -10.05 -7.64
N GLN A 101 9.16 -10.23 -8.95
CA GLN A 101 10.30 -10.35 -9.87
C GLN A 101 11.06 -9.02 -10.00
N ASP A 102 10.37 -7.89 -9.92
CA ASP A 102 10.97 -6.55 -10.02
C ASP A 102 11.60 -6.07 -8.70
N VAL A 103 11.46 -6.86 -7.62
CA VAL A 103 11.96 -6.51 -6.30
C VAL A 103 13.44 -6.88 -6.18
N ARG A 104 14.29 -5.85 -6.04
CA ARG A 104 15.73 -5.99 -5.76
C ARG A 104 15.98 -6.83 -4.50
N ASP A 105 17.10 -7.53 -4.47
CA ASP A 105 17.44 -8.45 -3.37
C ASP A 105 17.47 -7.78 -1.99
N GLU A 106 17.98 -6.55 -1.90
CA GLU A 106 17.96 -5.76 -0.66
C GLU A 106 16.54 -5.58 -0.10
N VAL A 107 15.55 -5.36 -0.96
CA VAL A 107 14.16 -5.22 -0.54
C VAL A 107 13.63 -6.60 -0.16
N ARG A 108 13.96 -7.65 -0.93
CA ARG A 108 13.55 -9.04 -0.65
C ARG A 108 14.02 -9.53 0.73
N GLU A 109 15.25 -9.20 1.11
CA GLU A 109 15.79 -9.50 2.44
C GLU A 109 15.02 -8.81 3.56
N ARG A 110 14.51 -7.60 3.29
CA ARG A 110 13.62 -6.89 4.22
C ARG A 110 12.23 -7.52 4.29
N LEU A 111 11.76 -8.21 3.25
CA LEU A 111 10.47 -8.92 3.19
C LEU A 111 10.51 -10.30 3.86
N LYS A 112 11.16 -10.39 5.03
CA LYS A 112 11.18 -11.57 5.90
C LYS A 112 10.46 -11.27 7.22
N ARG A 113 9.85 -12.30 7.82
CA ARG A 113 9.18 -12.26 9.13
C ARG A 113 8.07 -11.19 9.21
N GLY A 114 7.20 -11.16 8.20
CA GLY A 114 6.05 -10.24 8.19
C GLY A 114 4.91 -10.73 9.09
N LEU A 115 4.05 -9.80 9.48
CA LEU A 115 2.83 -10.08 10.25
C LEU A 115 1.65 -10.27 9.30
N ARG A 116 0.69 -11.13 9.67
CA ARG A 116 -0.60 -11.18 8.97
C ARG A 116 -1.63 -10.42 9.78
N ALA A 117 -2.36 -9.54 9.12
CA ALA A 117 -3.50 -8.86 9.71
C ALA A 117 -4.75 -9.73 9.61
N ARG A 118 -5.66 -9.59 10.58
CA ARG A 118 -7.01 -10.16 10.54
C ARG A 118 -8.00 -9.02 10.36
N TRP A 119 -8.29 -8.68 9.11
CA TRP A 119 -9.19 -7.58 8.80
C TRP A 119 -10.65 -8.02 8.94
N SER A 120 -11.44 -7.27 9.70
CA SER A 120 -12.90 -7.33 9.70
C SER A 120 -13.49 -6.56 8.52
N ARG A 121 -12.79 -5.51 8.04
CA ARG A 121 -13.21 -4.72 6.89
C ARG A 121 -12.03 -4.11 6.13
N ILE A 122 -12.08 -4.19 4.80
CA ILE A 122 -11.11 -3.60 3.88
C ILE A 122 -11.85 -2.67 2.91
N VAL A 123 -11.54 -1.37 2.97
CA VAL A 123 -12.06 -0.37 2.02
C VAL A 123 -10.91 0.02 1.10
N VAL A 124 -11.12 -0.10 -0.22
CA VAL A 124 -10.15 0.29 -1.24
C VAL A 124 -10.77 1.39 -2.09
N GLU A 125 -10.08 2.52 -2.17
CA GLU A 125 -10.48 3.68 -2.97
C GLU A 125 -9.36 4.00 -3.97
N LEU A 126 -9.71 4.06 -5.24
CA LEU A 126 -8.78 4.52 -6.26
C LEU A 126 -8.82 6.04 -6.27
N THR A 127 -7.72 6.65 -5.90
CA THR A 127 -7.60 8.11 -5.95
C THR A 127 -7.38 8.51 -7.41
N GLN A 128 -8.47 8.89 -8.09
CA GLN A 128 -8.35 9.85 -9.18
C GLN A 128 -7.79 11.10 -8.55
N ALA A 129 -6.64 11.57 -9.04
CA ALA A 129 -5.84 12.62 -8.43
C ALA A 129 -6.71 13.72 -7.82
N ARG A 130 -6.86 13.73 -6.49
CA ARG A 130 -7.00 14.99 -5.79
C ARG A 130 -5.63 15.63 -5.94
N SER A 131 -5.52 16.51 -6.91
CA SER A 131 -4.51 17.55 -6.97
C SER A 131 -4.36 18.07 -5.54
N VAL A 132 -3.26 17.73 -4.90
CA VAL A 132 -2.83 18.46 -3.71
C VAL A 132 -2.31 19.77 -4.28
N SER A 133 -3.22 20.74 -4.39
CA SER A 133 -2.86 22.13 -4.62
C SER A 133 -1.95 22.54 -3.47
N HIS A 134 -0.76 23.01 -3.83
CA HIS A 134 0.19 23.66 -2.93
C HIS A 134 -0.43 24.87 -2.26
#